data_AF-A0AA46S2S5-F1
#
_entry.id   AF-A0AA46S2S5-F1
#
_cell.length_a   1.000
_cell.length_b   1.000
_cell.length_c   1.000
_cell.angle_alpha   90.00
_cell.angle_beta   90.00
_cell.angle_gamma   90.00
#
_symmetry.space_group_name_H-M   'P 1'
#
loop_
_entity.id
_entity.type
_entity.pdbx_description
1 polymer ?
#
loop_
_entity_poly.entity_id
_entity_poly.type
_entity_poly.pdbx_seq_one_letter_code
_entity_poly.pdbx_strand_id
1 'polypeptide(L)'
;MIIDIRDDLFYKLVELMKHRNLSIYNELKDIKPLDTLATDNTLQQAREFKTQKVKQTIKATIKELLNNDIKATKYKVNKATGIAFKTLNKYYDDILEEVKNEKIITTTI
;
A
#
# COMPACT_ATOMS: atom_id res chain seq x y z
N MET A 1 -8.69 9.92 -18.17
CA MET A 1 -10.07 10.48 -18.20
C MET A 1 -11.00 9.32 -17.94
N ILE A 2 -11.74 9.34 -16.83
CA ILE A 2 -12.74 8.32 -16.51
C ILE A 2 -14.07 8.89 -16.96
N ILE A 3 -14.76 8.20 -17.86
CA ILE A 3 -16.10 8.57 -18.34
C ILE A 3 -17.05 7.56 -17.74
N ASP A 4 -18.04 8.06 -17.02
CA ASP A 4 -19.14 7.22 -16.52
C ASP A 4 -20.14 7.02 -17.66
N ILE A 5 -20.42 5.75 -17.99
CA ILE A 5 -21.34 5.37 -19.05
C ILE A 5 -22.52 4.67 -18.38
N ARG A 6 -23.73 5.07 -18.76
CA ARG A 6 -24.93 4.34 -18.34
C ARG A 6 -24.93 2.96 -19.00
N ASP A 7 -24.72 1.93 -18.20
CA ASP A 7 -24.62 0.54 -18.64
C ASP A 7 -25.81 0.12 -19.51
N ASP A 8 -27.02 0.52 -19.14
CA ASP A 8 -28.24 0.17 -19.86
C ASP A 8 -28.24 0.68 -21.31
N LEU A 9 -27.69 1.87 -21.56
CA LEU A 9 -27.56 2.43 -22.90
C LEU A 9 -26.42 1.79 -23.69
N PHE A 10 -25.30 1.47 -23.02
CA PHE A 10 -24.20 0.78 -23.65
C PHE A 10 -24.63 -0.59 -24.18
N TYR A 11 -25.27 -1.42 -23.34
CA TYR A 11 -25.70 -2.75 -23.74
C TYR A 11 -26.77 -2.73 -24.84
N LYS A 12 -27.71 -1.76 -24.81
CA LYS A 12 -28.65 -1.53 -25.91
C LYS A 12 -27.95 -1.18 -27.22
N LEU A 13 -26.90 -0.34 -27.17
CA LEU A 13 -26.11 0.00 -28.35
C LEU A 13 -25.38 -1.22 -28.89
N VAL A 14 -24.74 -2.03 -28.04
CA VAL A 14 -24.08 -3.27 -28.45
C VAL A 14 -25.06 -4.18 -29.19
N GLU A 15 -26.27 -4.37 -28.66
CA GLU A 15 -27.30 -5.21 -29.29
C GLU A 15 -27.78 -4.67 -30.64
N LEU A 16 -27.94 -3.35 -30.77
CA LEU A 16 -28.26 -2.71 -32.06
C LEU A 16 -27.15 -2.95 -33.09
N MET A 17 -25.88 -2.92 -32.68
CA MET A 17 -24.74 -3.15 -33.56
C MET A 17 -24.67 -4.59 -34.07
N LYS A 18 -25.17 -5.58 -33.30
CA LYS A 18 -25.23 -6.99 -33.75
C LYS A 18 -25.89 -7.16 -35.11
N HIS A 19 -26.92 -6.35 -35.39
CA HIS A 19 -27.72 -6.43 -36.61
C HIS A 19 -27.24 -5.45 -37.71
N ARG A 20 -26.39 -4.48 -37.36
CA ARG A 20 -25.92 -3.42 -38.28
C ARG A 20 -24.47 -3.63 -38.73
N ASN A 21 -23.60 -4.06 -37.83
CA ASN A 21 -22.19 -4.29 -38.11
C ASN A 21 -21.62 -5.32 -37.12
N LEU A 22 -21.42 -6.54 -37.61
CA LEU A 22 -20.94 -7.66 -36.80
C LEU A 22 -19.51 -7.46 -36.28
N SER A 23 -18.65 -6.75 -37.04
CA SER A 23 -17.27 -6.45 -36.63
C SER A 23 -17.27 -5.56 -35.39
N ILE A 24 -18.01 -4.46 -35.44
CA ILE A 24 -18.12 -3.52 -34.31
C ILE A 24 -18.82 -4.18 -33.12
N TYR A 25 -19.84 -5.02 -33.36
CA TYR A 25 -20.47 -5.79 -32.29
C TYR A 25 -19.48 -6.67 -31.53
N ASN A 26 -18.63 -7.40 -32.24
CA ASN A 26 -17.63 -8.27 -31.61
C ASN A 26 -16.62 -7.45 -30.78
N GLU A 27 -16.15 -6.32 -31.32
CA GLU A 27 -15.26 -5.41 -30.59
C GLU A 27 -15.92 -4.85 -29.32
N LEU A 28 -17.17 -4.40 -29.42
CA LEU A 28 -17.89 -3.82 -28.28
C LEU A 28 -18.25 -4.87 -27.21
N LYS A 29 -18.59 -6.09 -27.63
CA LYS A 29 -18.93 -7.19 -26.73
C LYS A 29 -17.76 -7.59 -25.83
N ASP A 30 -16.54 -7.46 -26.33
CA ASP A 30 -15.33 -7.85 -25.58
C ASP A 30 -14.85 -6.76 -24.60
N ILE A 31 -15.48 -5.58 -24.60
CA ILE A 31 -15.22 -4.53 -23.60
C ILE A 31 -15.74 -5.01 -22.25
N LYS A 32 -14.82 -5.30 -21.34
CA LYS A 32 -15.15 -5.63 -19.95
C LYS A 32 -15.29 -4.34 -19.13
N PRO A 33 -16.36 -4.19 -18.34
CA PRO A 33 -16.48 -3.06 -17.41
C PRO A 33 -15.29 -3.07 -16.43
N LEU A 34 -14.84 -1.88 -16.07
CA LEU A 34 -13.69 -1.67 -15.17
C LEU A 34 -14.03 -1.91 -13.68
N ASP A 35 -15.22 -2.42 -13.37
CA ASP A 35 -15.69 -2.72 -12.00
C ASP A 35 -14.71 -3.58 -11.18
N THR A 36 -13.85 -4.34 -11.85
CA THR A 36 -12.81 -5.14 -11.22
C THR A 36 -11.64 -4.34 -10.64
N LEU A 37 -11.46 -3.06 -11.01
CA LEU A 37 -10.43 -2.20 -10.41
C LEU A 37 -10.76 -1.77 -8.98
N ALA A 38 -12.05 -1.76 -8.60
CA ALA A 38 -12.49 -1.36 -7.26
C ALA A 38 -12.32 -2.48 -6.22
N THR A 39 -12.25 -3.74 -6.66
CA THR A 39 -12.09 -4.92 -5.79
C THR A 39 -10.68 -5.49 -5.79
N ASP A 40 -9.83 -5.09 -6.74
CA ASP A 40 -8.44 -5.53 -6.82
C ASP A 40 -7.52 -4.72 -5.88
N ASN A 41 -7.64 -5.01 -4.58
CA ASN A 41 -6.83 -4.40 -3.52
C ASN A 41 -5.36 -4.87 -3.53
N THR A 42 -4.92 -5.67 -4.50
CA THR A 42 -3.58 -6.30 -4.52
C THR A 42 -2.45 -5.27 -4.46
N LEU A 43 -2.56 -4.15 -5.19
CA LEU A 43 -1.57 -3.07 -5.15
C LEU A 43 -1.57 -2.33 -3.81
N GLN A 44 -2.74 -2.13 -3.20
CA GLN A 44 -2.85 -1.50 -1.89
C GLN A 44 -2.25 -2.41 -0.82
N GLN A 45 -2.63 -3.69 -0.81
CA GLN A 45 -2.07 -4.72 0.08
C GLN A 45 -0.56 -4.83 -0.06
N ALA A 46 -0.02 -4.81 -1.29
CA ALA A 46 1.43 -4.85 -1.52
C ALA A 46 2.15 -3.61 -0.95
N ARG A 47 1.56 -2.42 -1.07
CA ARG A 47 2.10 -1.18 -0.51
C ARG A 47 2.06 -1.17 1.02
N GLU A 48 0.97 -1.65 1.60
CA GLU A 48 0.80 -1.80 3.04
C GLU A 48 1.82 -2.79 3.60
N PHE A 49 1.95 -3.97 2.99
CA PHE A 49 2.93 -4.98 3.37
C PHE A 49 4.37 -4.44 3.31
N LYS A 50 4.73 -3.75 2.23
CA LYS A 50 6.06 -3.12 2.10
C LYS A 50 6.29 -2.08 3.20
N THR A 51 5.26 -1.29 3.51
CA THR A 51 5.32 -0.28 4.58
C THR A 51 5.50 -0.94 5.95
N GLN A 52 4.75 -2.00 6.25
CA GLN A 52 4.89 -2.77 7.49
C GLN A 52 6.30 -3.34 7.63
N LYS A 53 6.86 -3.94 6.56
CA LYS A 53 8.23 -4.46 6.58
C LYS A 53 9.26 -3.37 6.93
N VAL A 54 9.13 -2.19 6.32
CA VAL A 54 10.00 -1.04 6.63
C VAL A 54 9.87 -0.62 8.10
N LYS A 55 8.64 -0.51 8.62
CA LYS A 55 8.41 -0.17 10.03
C LYS A 55 9.03 -1.22 10.97
N GLN A 56 8.87 -2.51 10.66
CA GLN A 56 9.46 -3.60 11.43
C GLN A 56 11.00 -3.54 11.43
N THR A 57 11.63 -3.27 10.29
CA THR A 57 13.09 -3.11 10.22
C THR A 57 13.55 -1.94 11.10
N ILE A 58 12.88 -0.79 11.03
CA ILE A 58 13.19 0.36 11.90
C ILE A 58 13.05 -0.02 13.38
N LYS A 59 11.94 -0.70 13.75
CA LYS A 59 11.66 -1.13 15.12
C LYS A 59 12.74 -2.08 15.65
N ALA A 60 13.11 -3.09 14.88
CA ALA A 60 14.15 -4.05 15.24
C ALA A 60 15.50 -3.36 15.48
N THR A 61 15.91 -2.49 14.57
CA THR A 61 17.17 -1.73 14.72
C THR A 61 17.15 -0.80 15.93
N ILE A 62 16.03 -0.14 16.22
CA ILE A 62 15.90 0.69 17.44
C ILE A 62 16.06 -0.19 18.68
N LYS A 63 15.42 -1.36 18.73
CA LYS A 63 15.57 -2.31 19.85
C LYS A 63 17.02 -2.77 20.02
N GLU A 64 17.68 -3.16 18.94
CA GLU A 64 19.10 -3.57 18.97
C GLU A 64 20.01 -2.45 19.50
N LEU A 65 19.80 -1.21 19.03
CA LEU A 65 20.58 -0.07 19.51
C LEU A 65 20.35 0.15 21.01
N LEU A 66 19.10 0.13 21.47
CA LEU A 66 18.77 0.33 22.88
C LEU A 66 19.25 -0.82 23.78
N ASN A 67 19.25 -2.06 23.29
CA ASN A 67 19.77 -3.23 24.01
C ASN A 67 21.28 -3.15 24.20
N ASN A 68 21.99 -2.51 23.26
CA ASN A 68 23.42 -2.25 23.36
C ASN A 68 23.74 -0.95 24.14
N ASP A 69 22.76 -0.36 24.83
CA ASP A 69 22.85 0.93 25.53
C ASP A 69 23.26 2.11 24.62
N ILE A 70 22.99 1.97 23.32
CA ILE A 70 23.27 3.00 22.32
C ILE A 70 22.01 3.85 22.12
N LYS A 71 22.16 5.17 22.22
CA LYS A 71 21.09 6.09 21.81
C LYS A 71 20.72 5.85 20.36
N ALA A 72 19.52 5.32 20.12
CA ALA A 72 18.94 5.19 18.80
C ALA A 72 18.67 6.59 18.26
N THR A 73 19.26 6.95 17.13
CA THR A 73 18.98 8.21 16.42
C THR A 73 18.62 7.90 14.98
N LYS A 74 17.87 8.79 14.31
CA LYS A 74 17.53 8.65 12.89
C LYS A 74 18.78 8.38 12.02
N TYR A 75 19.90 9.02 12.33
CA TYR A 75 21.18 8.78 11.65
C TYR A 75 21.71 7.35 11.81
N LYS A 76 21.73 6.79 13.04
CA LYS A 76 22.22 5.43 13.27
C LYS A 76 21.33 4.38 12.64
N VAL A 77 20.02 4.58 12.67
CA VAL A 77 19.06 3.71 11.98
C VAL A 77 19.28 3.76 10.47
N ASN A 78 19.44 4.95 9.87
CA ASN A 78 19.80 5.08 8.46
C ASN A 78 21.09 4.33 8.13
N LYS A 79 22.13 4.49 8.95
CA LYS A 79 23.44 3.83 8.74
C LYS A 79 23.34 2.30 8.80
N ALA A 80 22.50 1.75 9.67
CA ALA A 80 22.32 0.31 9.81
C ALA A 80 21.40 -0.30 8.75
N THR A 81 20.38 0.43 8.30
CA THR A 81 19.29 -0.12 7.46
C THR A 81 19.29 0.37 6.01
N GLY A 82 19.98 1.47 5.71
CA GLY A 82 19.92 2.15 4.41
C GLY A 82 18.59 2.87 4.14
N ILE A 83 17.66 2.92 5.10
CA ILE A 83 16.35 3.55 4.92
C ILE A 83 16.49 5.07 4.82
N ALA A 84 15.97 5.66 3.75
CA ALA A 84 16.05 7.10 3.50
C ALA A 84 15.49 7.96 4.64
N PHE A 85 16.11 9.12 4.90
CA PHE A 85 15.68 10.05 5.94
C PHE A 85 14.22 10.52 5.79
N LYS A 86 13.71 10.69 4.57
CA LYS A 86 12.30 11.03 4.34
C LYS A 86 11.35 10.00 4.98
N THR A 87 11.69 8.72 4.87
CA THR A 87 10.91 7.63 5.46
C THR A 87 11.10 7.56 6.96
N LEU A 88 12.32 7.74 7.46
CA LEU A 88 12.59 7.79 8.90
C LEU A 88 11.87 8.95 9.56
N ASN A 89 11.88 10.15 8.97
CA ASN A 89 11.16 11.30 9.49
C ASN A 89 9.65 11.07 9.61
N LYS A 90 9.09 10.19 8.77
CA LYS A 90 7.67 9.87 8.79
C LYS A 90 7.27 8.88 9.89
N TYR A 91 8.13 7.92 10.21
CA TYR A 91 7.73 6.77 11.05
C TYR A 91 8.56 6.59 12.32
N TYR A 92 9.73 7.23 12.42
CA TYR A 92 10.68 6.94 13.48
C TYR A 92 10.16 7.32 14.87
N ASP A 93 9.53 8.47 15.01
CA ASP A 93 9.12 8.99 16.32
C ASP A 93 8.00 8.10 16.92
N ASP A 94 6.98 7.76 16.13
CA ASP A 94 5.93 6.81 16.51
C ASP A 94 6.50 5.44 16.93
N ILE A 95 7.43 4.89 16.14
CA ILE A 95 8.03 3.58 16.42
C ILE A 95 8.94 3.64 17.67
N LEU A 96 9.63 4.77 17.89
CA LEU A 96 10.46 4.95 19.07
C LEU A 96 9.61 4.98 20.35
N GLU A 97 8.46 5.63 20.31
CA GLU A 97 7.50 5.64 21.42
C GLU A 97 6.93 4.24 21.68
N GLU A 98 6.53 3.52 20.63
CA GLU A 98 6.07 2.13 20.71
C GLU A 98 7.10 1.22 21.40
N VAL A 99 8.37 1.29 21.00
CA VAL A 99 9.45 0.48 21.61
C VAL A 99 9.70 0.84 23.08
N LYS A 100 9.62 2.13 23.44
CA LYS A 100 9.78 2.56 24.83
C LYS A 100 8.63 2.06 25.70
N ASN A 101 7.39 2.13 25.21
CA ASN A 101 6.21 1.65 25.92
C ASN A 101 6.26 0.14 26.16
N GLU A 102 6.70 -0.64 25.17
CA GLU A 102 6.93 -2.09 25.34
C GLU A 102 7.94 -2.38 26.46
N LYS A 103 9.04 -1.62 26.54
CA LYS A 103 10.07 -1.80 27.57
C LYS A 103 9.51 -1.52 28.98
N ILE A 104 8.68 -0.48 29.13
CA ILE A 104 8.03 -0.13 30.41
C ILE A 104 7.13 -1.26 30.89
N ILE A 105 6.31 -1.81 30.00
CA ILE A 105 5.41 -2.92 30.32
C ILE A 105 6.21 -4.13 30.80
N THR A 106 7.27 -4.54 30.10
CA THR A 106 8.12 -5.68 30.52
C THR A 106 8.89 -5.48 31.83
N THR A 107 9.08 -4.23 32.27
CA THR A 107 9.79 -3.94 33.54
C THR A 107 8.82 -3.90 34.74
N THR A 108 7.51 -3.80 34.49
CA THR A 108 6.48 -3.59 35.53
C THR A 108 5.83 -4.90 35.99
N ILE A 109 6.13 -6.02 35.33
CA ILE A 109 5.64 -7.38 35.67
C ILE A 109 6.74 -8.14 36.41
#